data_AF-A0A9X1VA31-F1
#
_entry.id   AF-A0A9X1VA31-F1
#
_cell.length_a   1.000
_cell.length_b   1.000
_cell.length_c   1.000
_cell.angle_alpha   90.00
_cell.angle_beta   90.00
_cell.angle_gamma   90.00
#
_symmetry.space_group_name_H-M   'P 1'
#
loop_
_entity.id
_entity.type
_entity.pdbx_description
1 polymer ?
#
loop_
_entity_poly.entity_id
_entity_poly.type
_entity_poly.pdbx_seq_one_letter_code
_entity_poly.pdbx_strand_id
1 'polypeptide(L)' 'MLIKRTVRHVVQRRIEFLRKKLIEMTEETGSFTDDNVICISRMLDRYIILYHKMKKRKKMQRV' A
#
# COMPACT_ATOMS: atom_id res chain seq x y z
N MET A 1 8.95 1.63 -21.56
CA MET A 1 8.18 2.53 -20.66
C MET A 1 6.83 1.99 -20.20
N LEU A 2 6.27 0.94 -20.80
CA LEU A 2 4.94 0.40 -20.47
C LEU A 2 4.91 -0.38 -19.13
N ILE A 3 5.89 -1.26 -18.89
CA ILE A 3 5.97 -2.12 -17.68
C ILE A 3 5.95 -1.28 -16.39
N LYS A 4 6.67 -0.15 -16.36
CA LYS A 4 6.74 0.74 -15.18
C LYS A 4 5.40 1.43 -14.86
N ARG A 5 4.53 1.65 -15.87
CA ARG A 5 3.16 2.15 -15.63
C ARG A 5 2.30 1.04 -15.01
N THR A 6 2.35 -0.17 -15.59
CA THR A 6 1.59 -1.33 -15.11
C THR A 6 1.91 -1.67 -13.65
N VAL A 7 3.20 -1.71 -13.27
CA VAL A 7 3.63 -2.01 -11.89
C VAL A 7 3.11 -0.96 -10.90
N ARG A 8 3.06 0.32 -11.28
CA ARG A 8 2.51 1.37 -10.42
C ARG A 8 1.02 1.17 -10.16
N HIS A 9 0.25 0.85 -11.20
CA HIS A 9 -1.18 0.58 -11.06
C HIS A 9 -1.43 -0.67 -10.19
N VAL A 10 -0.61 -1.71 -10.32
CA VAL A 10 -0.68 -2.90 -9.46
C VAL A 10 -0.43 -2.54 -7.99
N VAL A 11 0.62 -1.76 -7.70
CA VAL A 11 0.91 -1.31 -6.33
C VAL A 11 -0.23 -0.47 -5.77
N GLN A 12 -0.79 0.44 -6.56
CA GLN A 12 -1.92 1.27 -6.13
C GLN A 12 -3.18 0.45 -5.83
N ARG A 13 -3.54 -0.51 -6.69
CA ARG A 13 -4.64 -1.44 -6.43
C ARG A 13 -4.41 -2.26 -5.17
N ARG A 14 -3.17 -2.70 -4.93
CA ARG A 14 -2.82 -3.46 -3.73
C ARG A 14 -2.94 -2.63 -2.46
N ILE A 15 -2.55 -1.35 -2.49
CA ILE A 15 -2.76 -0.40 -1.40
C ILE A 15 -4.26 -0.25 -1.10
N GLU A 16 -5.09 -0.04 -2.12
CA GLU A 16 -6.54 0.12 -1.92
C GLU A 16 -7.18 -1.14 -1.35
N PHE A 17 -6.80 -2.32 -1.86
CA PHE A 17 -7.26 -3.60 -1.33
C PHE A 17 -6.88 -3.77 0.15
N LEU A 18 -5.61 -3.53 0.50
CA LEU A 18 -5.16 -3.65 1.89
C LEU A 18 -5.81 -2.62 2.81
N ARG A 19 -6.11 -1.42 2.31
CA ARG A 19 -6.84 -0.39 3.07
C ARG A 19 -8.26 -0.85 3.41
N LYS A 20 -9.00 -1.39 2.43
CA LYS A 20 -10.36 -1.91 2.66
C LYS A 20 -10.33 -3.06 3.66
N LYS A 21 -9.43 -4.02 3.44
CA LYS A 21 -9.27 -5.16 4.34
C LYS A 21 -8.90 -4.77 5.77
N LEU A 22 -8.07 -3.72 5.94
CA LEU A 22 -7.74 -3.20 7.27
C LEU A 22 -8.97 -2.64 7.98
N ILE A 23 -9.80 -1.88 7.27
CA ILE A 23 -11.04 -1.31 7.81
C ILE A 23 -11.98 -2.45 8.21
N GLU A 24 -12.23 -3.40 7.30
CA GLU A 24 -13.09 -4.56 7.56
C GLU A 24 -12.64 -5.33 8.81
N MET A 25 -11.37 -5.69 8.92
CA MET A 25 -10.90 -6.43 10.10
C MET A 25 -10.94 -5.59 11.38
N THR A 26 -10.73 -4.28 11.31
CA THR A 26 -10.85 -3.41 12.48
C THR A 26 -12.30 -3.35 12.96
N GLU A 27 -13.25 -3.28 12.03
CA GLU A 27 -14.69 -3.30 12.32
C GLU A 27 -15.12 -4.66 12.87
N GLU A 28 -14.61 -5.77 12.31
CA GLU A 28 -14.92 -7.14 12.77
C GLU A 28 -14.33 -7.47 14.14
N THR A 29 -13.08 -7.07 14.41
CA THR A 29 -12.39 -7.34 15.68
C THR A 29 -12.71 -6.32 16.77
N GLY A 30 -13.16 -5.12 16.38
CA GLY A 30 -13.34 -3.99 17.29
C GLY A 30 -12.04 -3.44 17.88
N SER A 31 -10.87 -3.88 17.38
CA SER A 31 -9.57 -3.55 17.97
C SER A 31 -8.52 -3.21 16.91
N PHE A 32 -7.87 -2.07 17.09
CA PHE A 32 -6.70 -1.68 16.27
C PHE A 32 -5.42 -2.41 16.68
N THR A 33 -5.41 -3.07 17.83
CA THR A 33 -4.25 -3.78 18.37
C THR A 33 -4.34 -5.29 18.18
N ASP A 34 -5.36 -5.78 17.50
CA ASP A 34 -5.42 -7.18 17.07
C ASP A 34 -4.21 -7.52 16.18
N ASP A 35 -3.61 -8.68 16.38
CA ASP A 35 -2.40 -9.09 15.66
C ASP A 35 -2.62 -9.17 14.14
N ASN A 36 -3.83 -9.51 13.69
CA ASN A 36 -4.16 -9.54 12.26
C ASN A 36 -4.30 -8.13 11.68
N VAL A 37 -4.92 -7.22 12.44
CA VAL A 37 -5.01 -5.79 12.08
C VAL A 37 -3.62 -5.16 12.02
N ILE A 38 -2.75 -5.45 12.99
CA ILE A 38 -1.34 -5.01 13.00
C ILE A 38 -0.57 -5.60 11.81
N CYS A 39 -0.75 -6.88 11.50
CA CYS A 39 -0.07 -7.52 10.37
C CYS A 39 -0.42 -6.83 9.05
N ILE A 40 -1.70 -6.52 8.85
CA ILE A 40 -2.21 -5.93 7.62
C ILE A 40 -1.86 -4.45 7.53
N SER A 41 -1.84 -3.71 8.65
CA SER A 41 -1.36 -2.33 8.67
C SER A 41 0.13 -2.25 8.29
N ARG A 42 0.97 -3.12 8.86
CA ARG A 42 2.40 -3.23 8.48
C ARG A 42 2.58 -3.57 7.00
N MET A 43 1.74 -4.45 6.45
CA MET A 43 1.79 -4.80 5.05
C MET A 43 1.38 -3.63 4.16
N LEU A 44 0.33 -2.89 4.52
CA LEU A 44 -0.12 -1.68 3.84
C LEU A 44 1.00 -0.63 3.81
N ASP A 45 1.67 -0.37 4.93
CA ASP A 45 2.80 0.57 5.03
C ASP A 45 3.92 0.24 4.04
N ARG A 46 4.29 -1.05 3.92
CA ARG A 46 5.33 -1.49 2.96
C ARG A 46 4.96 -1.11 1.52
N TYR A 47 3.70 -1.29 1.12
CA TYR A 47 3.25 -0.92 -0.22
C TYR A 47 3.17 0.60 -0.41
N ILE A 48 2.75 1.36 0.61
CA ILE A 48 2.75 2.83 0.59
C ILE A 48 4.18 3.36 0.39
N ILE A 49 5.15 2.83 1.14
CA ILE A 49 6.58 3.20 1.00
C ILE A 49 7.09 2.84 -0.39
N LEU A 50 6.76 1.65 -0.91
CA LEU A 50 7.14 1.23 -2.26
C LEU A 50 6.60 2.20 -3.33
N TYR A 51 5.31 2.57 -3.22
CA TYR A 51 4.68 3.53 -4.12
C TYR A 51 5.38 4.89 -4.08
N HIS A 52 5.70 5.39 -2.89
CA HIS A 52 6.43 6.65 -2.71
C HIS A 52 7.84 6.60 -3.33
N LYS A 53 8.57 5.50 -3.13
CA LYS A 53 9.89 5.29 -3.76
C LYS A 53 9.78 5.31 -5.30
N MET A 54 8.76 4.66 -5.86
CA MET A 54 8.49 4.69 -7.31
C MET A 54 8.08 6.07 -7.84
N LYS A 55 7.47 6.91 -7.01
CA LYS A 55 7.12 8.31 -7.34
C LYS A 55 8.36 9.21 -7.32
N LYS A 56 9.19 9.12 -6.27
CA LYS A 56 10.44 9.90 -6.12
C LYS A 56 11.45 9.63 -7.25
N ARG A 57 11.62 8.36 -7.67
CA ARG A 57 12.50 8.00 -8.82
C ARG A 57 12.13 8.69 -10.14
N LYS A 58 10.87 9.12 -10.35
CA LYS A 58 10.48 9.90 -11.54
C LYS A 58 10.83 11.38 -11.44
N LYS A 59 10.94 11.93 -10.24
CA LYS A 59 11.24 13.37 -10.03
C LYS A 59 12.72 13.67 -10.27
N MET A 60 13.60 12.72 -9.96
CA MET A 60 15.05 12.84 -10.10
C MET A 60 15.59 12.58 -11.53
N GLN A 61 14.78 12.01 -12.44
CA GLN A 61 15.13 11.80 -13.86
C GLN A 61 14.66 12.95 -14.78
N ARG A 62 14.07 14.01 -14.21
CA ARG A 62 13.54 15.18 -14.93
C ARG A 62 14.28 16.47 -14.58
N VAL A 63 15.42 16.35 -13.93
CA VAL A 63 16.33 17.45 -13.58
C VAL A 63 17.60 17.23 -14.38
#